data_AF-A0A965Q661-F1
#
_entry.id   AF-A0A965Q661-F1
#
_cell.length_a   1.000
_cell.length_b   1.000
_cell.length_c   1.000
_cell.angle_alpha   90.00
_cell.angle_beta   90.00
_cell.angle_gamma   90.00
#
_symmetry.space_group_name_H-M   'P 1'
#
loop_
_entity.id
_entity.type
_entity.pdbx_description
1 polymer ?
#
loop_
_entity_poly.entity_id
_entity_poly.type
_entity_poly.pdbx_seq_one_letter_code
_entity_poly.pdbx_strand_id
1 'polypeptide(L)'
;MFERSRPIRSLHDVPSRIAPFSSQQEYRSFCDSVASIEHALSEAPLFQKLLGDINSRANDPMIIQTPWGGVFVESLENNNTIVEKNLVVKGGKYLAYEKHEEKIEELTWKEGLGVLIYRPEDETELRTAIIQQGFAIKLRPGQEHAIIAISDLVVWEESLDPKGMDQDLIFLYQPA
;
A
#
# COMPACT_ATOMS: atom_id res chain seq x y z
N MET A 1 -4.42 27.65 -3.91
CA MET A 1 -3.49 27.88 -5.01
C MET A 1 -2.66 26.60 -5.11
N PHE A 2 -2.97 25.73 -6.06
CA PHE A 2 -2.33 24.41 -6.15
C PHE A 2 -0.89 24.60 -6.64
N GLU A 3 0.10 24.26 -5.81
CA GLU A 3 1.50 24.27 -6.20
C GLU A 3 1.66 23.27 -7.36
N ARG A 4 1.97 23.79 -8.55
CA ARG A 4 2.38 22.97 -9.68
C ARG A 4 3.75 22.36 -9.35
N SER A 5 3.71 21.08 -8.96
CA SER A 5 4.75 20.07 -9.11
C SER A 5 6.18 20.54 -8.86
N ARG A 6 6.52 20.79 -7.60
CA ARG A 6 7.93 20.68 -7.18
C ARG A 6 8.37 19.22 -7.41
N PRO A 7 9.57 18.98 -7.96
CA PRO A 7 10.09 17.63 -8.08
C PRO A 7 10.29 17.04 -6.68
N ILE A 8 9.73 15.86 -6.44
CA ILE A 8 9.95 15.11 -5.21
C ILE A 8 11.33 14.47 -5.32
N ARG A 9 12.29 14.93 -4.50
CA ARG A 9 13.67 14.41 -4.50
C ARG A 9 14.05 13.78 -3.16
N SER A 10 13.31 14.11 -2.11
CA SER A 10 13.50 13.64 -0.76
C SER A 10 12.15 13.47 -0.06
N LEU A 11 12.14 12.79 1.08
CA LEU A 11 10.95 12.67 1.93
C LEU A 11 10.34 14.03 2.32
N HIS A 12 11.16 15.06 2.48
CA HIS A 12 10.70 16.41 2.85
C HIS A 12 9.95 17.12 1.72
N ASP A 13 10.13 16.67 0.48
CA ASP A 13 9.45 17.21 -0.68
C ASP A 13 8.08 16.55 -0.91
N VAL A 14 7.78 15.44 -0.20
CA VAL A 14 6.50 14.75 -0.31
C VAL A 14 5.41 15.65 0.28
N PRO A 15 4.46 16.13 -0.54
CA PRO A 15 3.44 17.05 -0.06
C PRO A 15 2.45 16.34 0.86
N SER A 16 2.21 16.88 2.05
CA SER A 16 1.26 16.29 3.02
C SER A 16 -0.20 16.26 2.53
N ARG A 17 -0.51 17.05 1.51
CA ARG A 17 -1.83 17.13 0.85
C ARG A 17 -1.65 17.19 -0.67
N ILE A 18 -2.44 16.42 -1.40
CA ILE A 18 -2.47 16.44 -2.86
C ILE A 18 -3.91 16.49 -3.37
N ALA A 19 -4.10 17.06 -4.55
CA ALA A 19 -5.38 16.98 -5.24
C ALA A 19 -5.67 15.52 -5.63
N PRO A 20 -6.95 15.12 -5.75
CA PRO A 20 -7.30 13.81 -6.28
C PRO A 20 -6.70 13.59 -7.66
N PHE A 21 -6.19 12.39 -7.89
CA PHE A 21 -5.72 11.99 -9.21
C PHE A 21 -6.88 12.00 -10.21
N SER A 22 -6.64 12.62 -11.36
CA SER A 22 -7.61 12.71 -12.46
C SER A 22 -7.34 11.71 -13.58
N SER A 23 -6.19 11.04 -13.56
CA SER A 23 -5.81 10.04 -14.55
C SER A 23 -4.79 9.01 -14.01
N GLN A 24 -4.72 7.86 -14.67
CA GLN A 24 -3.72 6.83 -14.38
C GLN A 24 -2.28 7.33 -14.56
N GLN A 25 -2.06 8.20 -15.55
CA GLN A 25 -0.74 8.79 -15.80
C GLN A 25 -0.30 9.69 -14.65
N GLU A 26 -1.22 10.48 -14.10
CA GLU A 26 -0.96 11.37 -12.96
C GLU A 26 -0.61 10.55 -11.71
N TYR A 27 -1.39 9.51 -11.42
CA TYR A 27 -1.11 8.56 -10.34
C TYR A 27 0.28 7.94 -10.46
N ARG A 28 0.59 7.32 -11.62
CA ARG A 28 1.89 6.68 -11.86
C ARG A 28 3.05 7.67 -11.75
N SER A 29 2.91 8.86 -12.33
CA SER A 29 3.97 9.89 -12.29
C SER A 29 4.28 10.32 -10.84
N PHE A 30 3.25 10.46 -10.00
CA PHE A 30 3.43 10.75 -8.58
C PHE A 30 4.15 9.59 -7.87
N CYS A 31 3.66 8.36 -8.06
CA CYS A 31 4.24 7.18 -7.43
C CYS A 31 5.69 6.94 -7.86
N ASP A 32 6.00 7.05 -9.15
CA ASP A 32 7.37 6.90 -9.68
C ASP A 32 8.31 7.97 -9.08
N SER A 33 7.82 9.19 -8.86
CA SER A 33 8.61 10.27 -8.24
C SER A 33 8.90 9.97 -6.78
N VAL A 34 7.94 9.47 -6.02
CA VAL A 34 8.13 9.09 -4.61
C VAL A 34 9.01 7.83 -4.49
N ALA A 35 8.75 6.82 -5.32
CA ALA A 35 9.46 5.55 -5.32
C ALA A 35 10.94 5.67 -5.74
N SER A 36 11.32 6.77 -6.38
CA SER A 36 12.70 7.07 -6.77
C SER A 36 13.50 7.88 -5.73
N ILE A 37 12.91 8.19 -4.58
CA ILE A 37 13.63 8.84 -3.46
C ILE A 37 14.77 7.93 -3.00
N GLU A 38 16.00 8.46 -3.08
CA GLU A 38 17.17 7.78 -2.53
C GLU A 38 17.09 7.69 -1.01
N HIS A 39 17.44 6.52 -0.48
CA HIS A 39 17.47 6.26 0.96
C HIS A 39 18.63 5.33 1.29
N ALA A 40 19.08 5.36 2.54
CA ALA A 40 20.05 4.38 3.01
C ALA A 40 19.39 3.00 3.08
N LEU A 41 20.02 2.00 2.45
CA LEU A 41 19.56 0.63 2.55
C LEU A 41 19.61 0.19 4.02
N SER A 42 18.48 -0.28 4.53
CA SER A 42 18.38 -0.98 5.80
C SER A 42 18.25 -2.47 5.53
N GLU A 43 18.73 -3.29 6.46
CA GLU A 43 18.33 -4.69 6.47
C GLU A 43 16.81 -4.79 6.64
N ALA A 44 16.22 -5.70 5.87
CA ALA A 44 14.78 -5.99 5.88
C ALA A 44 14.54 -7.50 6.02
N PRO A 45 14.94 -8.12 7.17
CA PRO A 45 14.90 -9.56 7.34
C PRO A 45 13.48 -10.15 7.24
N LEU A 46 12.45 -9.44 7.70
CA LEU A 46 11.08 -9.93 7.60
C LEU A 46 10.62 -9.96 6.15
N PHE A 47 10.90 -8.90 5.40
CA PHE A 47 10.67 -8.82 3.97
C PHE A 47 11.35 -9.96 3.22
N GLN A 48 12.66 -10.17 3.45
CA GLN A 48 13.41 -11.22 2.76
C GLN A 48 12.84 -12.60 3.03
N LYS A 49 12.46 -12.88 4.28
CA LYS A 49 11.78 -14.12 4.65
C LYS A 49 10.46 -14.29 3.90
N LEU A 50 9.56 -13.31 3.99
CA LEU A 50 8.22 -13.41 3.40
C LEU A 50 8.27 -13.43 1.86
N LEU A 51 9.17 -12.66 1.25
CA LEU A 51 9.36 -12.70 -0.20
C LEU A 51 9.91 -14.06 -0.65
N GLY A 52 10.85 -14.65 0.12
CA GLY A 52 11.32 -16.02 -0.12
C GLY A 52 10.20 -17.06 -0.01
N ASP A 53 9.34 -16.91 1.00
CA ASP A 53 8.15 -17.73 1.21
C ASP A 53 7.18 -17.62 0.01
N ILE A 54 6.87 -16.40 -0.45
CA ILE A 54 6.02 -16.13 -1.62
C ILE A 54 6.60 -16.73 -2.91
N ASN A 55 7.91 -16.61 -3.11
CA ASN A 55 8.56 -17.12 -4.32
C ASN A 55 8.65 -18.65 -4.36
N SER A 56 8.78 -19.30 -3.21
CA SER A 56 8.93 -20.76 -3.11
C SER A 56 7.58 -21.51 -3.12
N ARG A 57 6.47 -20.82 -2.86
CA ARG A 57 5.13 -21.42 -2.70
C ARG A 57 4.09 -20.90 -3.69
N ALA A 58 4.45 -20.82 -4.96
CA ALA A 58 3.58 -20.25 -6.00
C ALA A 58 2.20 -20.93 -6.18
N ASN A 59 2.01 -22.16 -5.70
CA ASN A 59 0.73 -22.90 -5.78
C ASN A 59 -0.06 -22.92 -4.46
N ASP A 60 0.44 -22.27 -3.41
CA ASP A 60 -0.24 -22.19 -2.12
C ASP A 60 -1.38 -21.16 -2.22
N PRO A 61 -2.63 -21.54 -1.90
CA PRO A 61 -3.78 -20.62 -1.96
C PRO A 61 -3.66 -19.43 -0.99
N MET A 62 -2.75 -19.49 -0.01
CA MET A 62 -2.46 -18.37 0.89
C MET A 62 -1.45 -17.36 0.32
N ILE A 63 -1.00 -17.56 -0.92
CA ILE A 63 0.00 -16.70 -1.58
C ILE A 63 -0.61 -16.06 -2.82
N ILE A 64 -0.43 -14.74 -2.95
CA ILE A 64 -0.77 -14.00 -4.17
C ILE A 64 0.50 -13.36 -4.71
N GLN A 65 0.98 -13.84 -5.85
CA GLN A 65 2.15 -13.25 -6.52
C GLN A 65 1.76 -12.02 -7.32
N THR A 66 2.52 -10.94 -7.16
CA THR A 66 2.26 -9.67 -7.85
C THR A 66 3.54 -9.08 -8.44
N PRO A 67 3.44 -8.22 -9.47
CA PRO A 67 4.62 -7.55 -10.02
C PRO A 67 5.39 -6.68 -9.00
N TRP A 68 4.69 -6.17 -7.98
CA TRP A 68 5.28 -5.34 -6.93
C TRP A 68 5.86 -6.15 -5.76
N GLY A 69 5.61 -7.46 -5.69
CA GLY A 69 6.11 -8.35 -4.64
C GLY A 69 5.14 -9.50 -4.41
N GLY A 70 4.29 -9.39 -3.40
CA GLY A 70 3.17 -10.31 -3.22
C GLY A 70 2.43 -10.14 -1.90
N VAL A 71 1.42 -10.99 -1.72
CA VAL A 71 0.63 -11.10 -0.49
C VAL A 71 0.87 -12.46 0.14
N PHE A 72 1.07 -12.45 1.45
CA PHE A 72 1.12 -13.65 2.28
C PHE A 72 -0.06 -13.62 3.25
N VAL A 73 -1.06 -14.48 3.03
CA VAL A 73 -2.22 -14.61 3.93
C VAL A 73 -1.80 -15.45 5.15
N GLU A 74 -1.89 -14.88 6.34
CA GLU A 74 -1.55 -15.55 7.59
C GLU A 74 -2.73 -16.36 8.12
N SER A 75 -3.93 -15.79 8.04
CA SER A 75 -5.15 -16.42 8.57
C SER A 75 -6.39 -16.01 7.79
N LEU A 76 -7.34 -16.94 7.76
CA LEU A 76 -8.72 -16.73 7.28
C LEU A 76 -9.66 -17.33 8.31
N GLU A 77 -10.47 -16.49 8.95
CA GLU A 77 -11.42 -16.92 9.97
C GLU A 77 -12.86 -16.55 9.59
N ASN A 78 -13.82 -17.14 10.31
CA ASN A 78 -15.25 -16.85 10.17
C ASN A 78 -15.73 -16.88 8.71
N ASN A 79 -15.49 -17.99 7.99
CA ASN A 79 -15.82 -18.12 6.56
C ASN A 79 -15.17 -17.02 5.69
N ASN A 80 -13.91 -16.69 5.95
CA ASN A 80 -13.11 -15.67 5.26
C ASN A 80 -13.60 -14.23 5.46
N THR A 81 -14.37 -13.98 6.51
CA THR A 81 -14.83 -12.63 6.85
C THR A 81 -13.80 -11.86 7.69
N ILE A 82 -12.89 -12.58 8.37
CA ILE A 82 -11.73 -11.98 9.02
C ILE A 82 -10.50 -12.48 8.29
N VAL A 83 -9.66 -11.57 7.81
CA VAL A 83 -8.48 -11.87 7.01
C VAL A 83 -7.27 -11.14 7.60
N GLU A 84 -6.21 -11.87 7.88
CA GLU A 84 -4.91 -11.32 8.23
C GLU A 84 -3.91 -11.63 7.12
N LYS A 85 -3.19 -10.62 6.64
CA LYS A 85 -2.21 -10.80 5.56
C LYS A 85 -1.04 -9.84 5.67
N ASN A 86 0.09 -10.22 5.10
CA ASN A 86 1.22 -9.33 4.87
C ASN A 86 1.27 -8.93 3.40
N LEU A 87 1.28 -7.62 3.15
CA LEU A 87 1.64 -7.02 1.88
C LEU A 87 3.17 -6.86 1.86
N VAL A 88 3.83 -7.56 0.93
CA VAL A 88 5.28 -7.58 0.79
C VAL A 88 5.63 -6.83 -0.48
N VAL A 89 6.11 -5.59 -0.33
CA VAL A 89 6.29 -4.66 -1.44
C VAL A 89 7.77 -4.35 -1.64
N LYS A 90 8.28 -4.63 -2.84
CA LYS A 90 9.67 -4.33 -3.21
C LYS A 90 9.90 -2.83 -3.23
N GLY A 91 11.07 -2.38 -2.79
CA GLY A 91 11.46 -0.98 -2.92
C GLY A 91 11.37 -0.50 -4.36
N GLY A 92 10.90 0.73 -4.55
CA GLY A 92 10.66 1.30 -5.88
C GLY A 92 9.36 0.83 -6.54
N LYS A 93 8.50 0.07 -5.83
CA LYS A 93 7.19 -0.40 -6.31
C LYS A 93 6.05 0.20 -5.50
N TYR A 94 4.84 0.06 -6.02
CA TYR A 94 3.63 0.58 -5.40
C TYR A 94 2.42 -0.26 -5.78
N LEU A 95 1.40 -0.20 -4.93
CA LEU A 95 0.13 -0.88 -5.12
C LEU A 95 -0.76 -0.13 -6.11
N ALA A 96 -1.95 -0.64 -6.38
CA ALA A 96 -2.95 0.14 -7.09
C ALA A 96 -3.50 1.25 -6.18
N TYR A 97 -4.03 2.30 -6.81
CA TYR A 97 -4.92 3.24 -6.16
C TYR A 97 -6.31 2.66 -6.17
N GLU A 98 -6.84 2.41 -4.98
CA GLU A 98 -8.02 1.58 -4.82
C GLU A 98 -8.87 2.03 -3.63
N LYS A 99 -10.06 1.45 -3.54
CA LYS A 99 -10.96 1.54 -2.40
C LYS A 99 -11.75 0.26 -2.26
N HIS A 100 -12.34 0.06 -1.10
CA HIS A 100 -13.26 -1.03 -0.80
C HIS A 100 -14.69 -0.52 -0.61
N GLU A 101 -15.74 -1.28 -0.95
CA GLU A 101 -17.14 -0.84 -0.73
C GLU A 101 -17.66 -1.13 0.69
N GLU A 102 -17.14 -2.17 1.35
CA GLU A 102 -17.63 -2.73 2.61
C GLU A 102 -16.50 -3.15 3.57
N LYS A 103 -15.29 -3.41 3.05
CA LYS A 103 -14.15 -3.81 3.88
C LYS A 103 -13.72 -2.71 4.85
N ILE A 104 -13.43 -3.11 6.09
CA ILE A 104 -12.70 -2.29 7.06
C ILE A 104 -11.34 -2.94 7.25
N GLU A 105 -10.27 -2.15 7.15
CA GLU A 105 -8.91 -2.66 7.28
C GLU A 105 -8.08 -1.82 8.24
N GLU A 106 -7.19 -2.49 8.97
CA GLU A 106 -6.21 -1.89 9.83
C GLU A 106 -4.82 -2.29 9.31
N LEU A 107 -4.07 -1.29 8.88
CA LEU A 107 -2.73 -1.46 8.31
C LEU A 107 -1.70 -1.09 9.36
N THR A 108 -0.77 -2.00 9.62
CA THR A 108 0.37 -1.79 10.52
C THR A 108 1.67 -2.01 9.77
N TRP A 109 2.54 -1.01 9.77
CA TRP A 109 3.85 -1.09 9.14
C TRP A 109 4.81 -1.86 10.04
N LYS A 110 5.27 -3.02 9.54
CA LYS A 110 6.16 -3.90 10.30
C LYS A 110 7.62 -3.67 9.95
N GLU A 111 7.92 -3.32 8.70
CA GLU A 111 9.28 -3.12 8.21
C GLU A 111 9.31 -2.20 6.99
N GLY A 112 10.42 -1.49 6.81
CA GLY A 112 10.65 -0.63 5.65
C GLY A 112 10.14 0.80 5.78
N LEU A 113 10.34 1.56 4.71
CA LEU A 113 10.00 2.97 4.54
C LEU A 113 9.14 3.14 3.28
N GLY A 114 8.11 3.97 3.38
CA GLY A 114 7.28 4.30 2.22
C GLY A 114 6.47 5.57 2.39
N VAL A 115 5.47 5.71 1.52
CA VAL A 115 4.43 6.72 1.61
C VAL A 115 3.06 6.07 1.44
N LEU A 116 2.14 6.42 2.33
CA LEU A 116 0.73 6.08 2.21
C LEU A 116 0.02 7.29 1.62
N ILE A 117 -0.71 7.09 0.54
CA ILE A 117 -1.70 8.05 0.05
C ILE A 117 -3.06 7.57 0.55
N TYR A 118 -3.87 8.45 1.11
CA TYR A 118 -5.23 8.11 1.51
C TYR A 118 -6.16 9.32 1.50
N ARG A 119 -7.46 9.08 1.34
CA ARG A 119 -8.51 10.09 1.52
C ARG A 119 -9.07 9.99 2.94
N PRO A 120 -8.87 11.00 3.81
CA PRO A 120 -9.54 11.06 5.10
C PRO A 120 -11.07 11.09 4.93
N GLU A 121 -11.79 10.64 5.95
CA GLU A 121 -13.24 10.79 5.99
C GLU A 121 -13.64 12.25 5.81
N ASP A 122 -14.67 12.49 5.01
CA ASP A 122 -15.23 13.81 4.71
C ASP A 122 -14.27 14.82 4.06
N GLU A 123 -13.11 14.38 3.56
CA GLU A 123 -12.15 15.24 2.83
C GLU A 123 -12.19 15.04 1.30
N THR A 124 -12.13 16.15 0.57
CA THR A 124 -12.03 16.15 -0.90
C THR A 124 -10.57 16.04 -1.39
N GLU A 125 -9.60 16.35 -0.56
CA GLU A 125 -8.17 16.22 -0.84
C GLU A 125 -7.64 14.87 -0.35
N LEU A 126 -6.55 14.40 -0.97
CA LEU A 126 -5.80 13.26 -0.47
C LEU A 126 -4.72 13.74 0.49
N ARG A 127 -4.41 12.92 1.48
CA ARG A 127 -3.27 13.09 2.37
C ARG A 127 -2.17 12.11 2.00
N THR A 128 -0.94 12.52 2.29
CA THR A 128 0.19 11.61 2.28
C THR A 128 0.74 11.49 3.71
N ALA A 129 1.19 10.29 4.06
CA ALA A 129 1.91 10.03 5.29
C ALA A 129 3.19 9.28 4.97
N ILE A 130 4.32 9.74 5.53
CA ILE A 130 5.55 8.95 5.55
C ILE A 130 5.32 7.82 6.56
N ILE A 131 5.48 6.59 6.11
CA ILE A 131 5.22 5.38 6.90
C ILE A 131 6.53 4.64 7.15
N GLN A 132 6.67 4.15 8.38
CA GLN A 132 7.79 3.34 8.84
C GLN A 132 7.29 2.41 9.95
N GLN A 133 8.17 1.53 10.44
CA GLN A 133 7.83 0.57 11.49
C GLN A 133 7.09 1.21 12.67
N GLY A 134 5.95 0.62 13.03
CA GLY A 134 5.08 1.07 14.13
C GLY A 134 4.00 2.07 13.73
N PHE A 135 4.02 2.61 12.51
CA PHE A 135 2.88 3.36 12.00
C PHE A 135 1.67 2.42 11.83
N ALA A 136 0.48 2.90 12.20
CA ALA A 136 -0.76 2.18 12.00
C ALA A 136 -1.89 3.14 11.60
N ILE A 137 -2.80 2.67 10.74
CA ILE A 137 -3.99 3.40 10.34
C ILE A 137 -5.15 2.44 10.11
N LYS A 138 -6.35 2.91 10.42
CA LYS A 138 -7.59 2.25 10.08
C LYS A 138 -8.23 2.92 8.87
N LEU A 139 -8.51 2.14 7.83
CA LEU A 139 -9.22 2.57 6.64
C LEU A 139 -10.62 1.94 6.64
N ARG A 140 -11.58 2.74 6.17
CA ARG A 140 -13.01 2.46 6.19
C ARG A 140 -13.53 2.29 4.77
N PRO A 141 -14.72 1.69 4.63
CA PRO A 141 -15.38 1.58 3.33
C PRO A 141 -15.44 2.91 2.59
N GLY A 142 -15.10 2.87 1.30
CA GLY A 142 -15.07 4.00 0.39
C GLY A 142 -13.79 4.84 0.44
N GLN A 143 -12.91 4.63 1.41
CA GLN A 143 -11.67 5.40 1.51
C GLN A 143 -10.66 4.97 0.45
N GLU A 144 -10.34 5.92 -0.43
CA GLU A 144 -9.32 5.73 -1.46
C GLU A 144 -7.93 5.73 -0.83
N HIS A 145 -7.06 4.81 -1.25
CA HIS A 145 -5.71 4.72 -0.74
C HIS A 145 -4.75 4.00 -1.70
N ALA A 146 -3.45 4.18 -1.48
CA ALA A 146 -2.37 3.47 -2.14
C ALA A 146 -1.10 3.47 -1.27
N ILE A 147 -0.28 2.42 -1.40
CA ILE A 147 1.00 2.29 -0.73
C ILE A 147 2.13 2.39 -1.76
N ILE A 148 3.11 3.25 -1.49
CA ILE A 148 4.34 3.41 -2.28
C ILE A 148 5.51 2.99 -1.41
N ALA A 149 6.27 1.99 -1.85
CA ALA A 149 7.45 1.49 -1.17
C ALA A 149 8.69 2.25 -1.65
N ILE A 150 9.37 2.95 -0.73
CA ILE A 150 10.66 3.59 -1.00
C ILE A 150 11.77 2.57 -0.79
N SER A 151 11.72 1.83 0.32
CA SER A 151 12.53 0.62 0.56
C SER A 151 11.69 -0.64 0.41
N ASP A 152 12.32 -1.81 0.49
CA ASP A 152 11.60 -3.06 0.77
C ASP A 152 10.72 -2.90 2.02
N LEU A 153 9.46 -3.30 1.91
CA LEU A 153 8.37 -2.92 2.82
C LEU A 153 7.52 -4.13 3.19
N VAL A 154 7.16 -4.23 4.47
CA VAL A 154 6.15 -5.18 4.96
C VAL A 154 5.06 -4.43 5.70
N VAL A 155 3.83 -4.57 5.22
CA VAL A 155 2.62 -4.06 5.87
C VAL A 155 1.77 -5.24 6.26
N TRP A 156 1.47 -5.34 7.55
CA TRP A 156 0.49 -6.30 8.05
C TRP A 156 -0.89 -5.65 8.01
N GLU A 157 -1.86 -6.37 7.50
CA GLU A 157 -3.25 -5.98 7.37
C GLU A 157 -4.11 -6.96 8.15
N GLU A 158 -4.95 -6.44 9.02
CA GLU A 158 -6.11 -7.15 9.56
C GLU A 158 -7.37 -6.51 9.00
N SER A 159 -8.28 -7.33 8.48
CA SER A 159 -9.50 -6.82 7.87
C SER A 159 -10.75 -7.60 8.22
N LEU A 160 -11.85 -6.86 8.29
CA LEU A 160 -13.20 -7.39 8.23
C LEU A 160 -13.67 -7.24 6.78
N ASP A 161 -13.82 -8.36 6.08
CA ASP A 161 -14.15 -8.44 4.65
C ASP A 161 -15.42 -9.29 4.43
N PRO A 162 -16.63 -8.68 4.48
CA PRO A 162 -17.90 -9.40 4.35
C PRO A 162 -18.09 -10.14 3.02
N LYS A 163 -17.48 -9.66 1.92
CA LYS A 163 -17.57 -10.29 0.60
C LYS A 163 -16.48 -11.34 0.39
N GLY A 164 -15.44 -11.30 1.22
CA GLY A 164 -14.31 -12.19 1.19
C GLY A 164 -13.23 -11.71 0.22
N MET A 165 -11.99 -11.93 0.64
CA MET A 165 -10.72 -11.55 0.02
C MET A 165 -10.82 -10.94 -1.39
N ASP A 166 -10.73 -9.61 -1.43
CA ASP A 166 -10.59 -8.76 -2.61
C ASP A 166 -11.79 -8.75 -3.58
N GLN A 167 -12.91 -9.42 -3.26
CA GLN A 167 -14.15 -9.33 -4.06
C GLN A 167 -14.81 -7.95 -3.99
N ASP A 168 -14.44 -7.17 -2.97
CA ASP A 168 -14.95 -5.83 -2.67
C ASP A 168 -14.05 -4.70 -3.21
N LEU A 169 -12.99 -5.07 -3.93
CA LEU A 169 -11.92 -4.16 -4.33
C LEU A 169 -12.27 -3.40 -5.63
N ILE A 170 -12.21 -2.07 -5.57
CA ILE A 170 -12.40 -1.19 -6.73
C ILE A 170 -11.09 -0.51 -7.08
N PHE A 171 -10.49 -0.93 -8.20
CA PHE A 171 -9.31 -0.27 -8.75
C PHE A 171 -9.69 1.04 -9.44
N LEU A 172 -9.08 2.14 -8.99
CA LEU A 172 -9.18 3.45 -9.63
C LEU A 172 -8.05 3.63 -10.64
N TYR A 173 -6.81 3.37 -10.23
CA TYR A 173 -5.62 3.42 -11.09
C TYR A 173 -4.61 2.31 -10.73
N GLN A 174 -4.00 1.69 -11.73
CA GLN A 174 -3.09 0.56 -11.52
C GLN A 174 -1.61 0.95 -11.70
N PRO A 175 -0.69 0.26 -11.00
CA PRO A 175 0.75 0.38 -11.26
C PRO A 175 1.09 -0.02 -12.70
N ALA A 176 2.27 0.39 -13.16
CA ALA A 176 2.77 0.07 -14.50
C ALA A 176 3.12 -1.41 -14.69
#